data_AF-A0A354A0H9-F1
#
_entry.id   AF-A0A354A0H9-F1
#
_cell.length_a   1.000
_cell.length_b   1.000
_cell.length_c   1.000
_cell.angle_alpha   90.00
_cell.angle_beta   90.00
_cell.angle_gamma   90.00
#
_symmetry.space_group_name_H-M   'P 1'
#
loop_
_entity.id
_entity.type
_entity.pdbx_description
1 polymer ?
#
loop_
_entity_poly.entity_id
_entity_poly.type
_entity_poly.pdbx_seq_one_letter_code
_entity_poly.pdbx_strand_id
1 'polypeptide(L)'
;ANGKFTIYSIDKIEDSIEILTGMPPGEMQPDGTYPEGTFNSVVAKKLKELSEALKSEKEPENNDNGKKKKRVANVKKTKKSGR
;
A
#
# COMPACT_ATOMS: atom_id res chain seq x y z
N ALA A 1 4.29 9.22 -43.97
CA ALA A 1 4.62 9.67 -42.60
C ALA A 1 4.35 8.52 -41.64
N ASN A 2 5.33 8.10 -40.81
CA ASN A 2 5.30 6.82 -40.07
C ASN A 2 4.59 6.89 -38.69
N GLY A 3 3.68 7.84 -38.46
CA GLY A 3 2.90 7.88 -37.21
C GLY A 3 3.73 7.91 -35.91
N LYS A 4 4.94 8.47 -35.94
CA LYS A 4 5.90 8.46 -34.81
C LYS A 4 5.49 9.33 -33.61
N PHE A 5 4.36 10.01 -33.70
CA PHE A 5 3.89 10.95 -32.70
C PHE A 5 2.37 10.91 -32.64
N THR A 6 1.84 10.87 -31.42
CA THR A 6 0.41 10.79 -31.13
C THR A 6 0.09 11.72 -29.97
N ILE A 7 -1.00 12.48 -30.09
CA ILE A 7 -1.53 13.36 -29.05
C ILE A 7 -2.75 12.68 -28.43
N TYR A 8 -2.80 12.63 -27.09
CA TYR A 8 -3.96 12.14 -26.34
C TYR A 8 -4.56 13.28 -25.54
N SER A 9 -5.86 13.52 -25.72
CA SER A 9 -6.63 14.42 -24.86
C SER A 9 -7.16 13.62 -23.67
N ILE A 10 -6.98 14.14 -22.46
CA ILE A 10 -7.46 13.55 -21.21
C ILE A 10 -8.09 14.63 -20.34
N ASP A 11 -9.05 14.23 -19.52
CA ASP A 11 -9.69 15.13 -18.55
C ASP A 11 -8.99 15.08 -17.20
N LYS A 12 -8.46 13.89 -16.83
CA LYS A 12 -7.79 13.64 -15.54
C LYS A 12 -6.45 12.95 -15.74
N ILE A 13 -5.53 13.19 -14.79
CA ILE A 13 -4.20 12.57 -14.83
C ILE A 13 -4.30 11.04 -14.74
N GLU A 14 -5.27 10.54 -13.96
CA GLU A 14 -5.52 9.11 -13.77
C GLU A 14 -5.76 8.38 -15.10
N ASP A 15 -6.42 9.04 -16.07
CA ASP A 15 -6.69 8.48 -17.40
C ASP A 15 -5.40 8.22 -18.19
N SER A 16 -4.36 9.03 -17.95
CA SER A 16 -3.05 8.86 -18.60
C SER A 16 -2.19 7.77 -17.98
N ILE A 17 -2.42 7.42 -16.70
CA ILE A 17 -1.58 6.45 -15.99
C ILE A 17 -1.68 5.08 -16.67
N GLU A 18 -2.88 4.65 -17.02
CA GLU A 18 -3.08 3.36 -17.69
C GLU A 18 -2.44 3.34 -19.09
N ILE A 19 -2.53 4.44 -19.84
CA ILE A 19 -1.91 4.57 -21.17
C ILE A 19 -0.38 4.49 -21.09
N LEU A 20 0.22 5.17 -20.11
CA LEU A 20 1.67 5.29 -20.00
C LEU A 20 2.33 4.09 -19.34
N THR A 21 1.63 3.42 -18.42
CA THR A 21 2.22 2.38 -17.57
C THR A 21 1.65 1.00 -17.84
N GLY A 22 0.51 0.89 -18.52
CA GLY A 22 -0.23 -0.36 -18.68
C GLY A 22 -0.84 -0.89 -17.37
N MET A 23 -0.86 -0.09 -16.32
CA MET A 23 -1.40 -0.45 -15.01
C MET A 23 -2.62 0.40 -14.68
N PRO A 24 -3.66 -0.16 -14.05
CA PRO A 24 -4.77 0.63 -13.57
C PRO A 24 -4.29 1.63 -12.50
N PRO A 25 -4.75 2.89 -12.51
CA PRO A 25 -4.32 3.91 -11.55
C PRO A 25 -4.62 3.49 -10.11
N GLY A 26 -5.82 2.98 -9.86
CA GLY A 26 -6.32 2.58 -8.54
C GLY A 26 -6.86 3.76 -7.74
N GLU A 27 -8.12 3.68 -7.32
CA GLU A 27 -8.76 4.72 -6.51
C GLU A 27 -8.48 4.53 -5.01
N MET A 28 -8.41 5.63 -4.27
CA MET A 28 -8.24 5.59 -2.82
C MET A 28 -9.52 5.06 -2.16
N GLN A 29 -9.37 4.04 -1.33
CA GLN A 29 -10.45 3.43 -0.57
C GLN A 29 -10.79 4.25 0.68
N PRO A 30 -11.97 4.03 1.29
CA PRO A 30 -12.39 4.75 2.50
C PRO A 30 -11.44 4.56 3.69
N ASP A 31 -10.66 3.48 3.71
CA ASP A 31 -9.65 3.20 4.73
C ASP A 31 -8.30 3.88 4.47
N GLY A 32 -8.19 4.64 3.37
CA GLY A 32 -6.97 5.33 2.94
C GLY A 32 -5.97 4.45 2.20
N THR A 33 -6.33 3.21 1.84
CA THR A 33 -5.48 2.32 1.05
C THR A 33 -5.82 2.35 -0.45
N TYR A 34 -4.96 1.78 -1.29
CA TYR A 34 -5.21 1.60 -2.72
C TYR A 34 -5.34 0.11 -3.03
N PRO A 35 -6.20 -0.30 -3.99
CA PRO A 35 -6.33 -1.70 -4.38
C PRO A 35 -4.99 -2.30 -4.80
N GLU A 36 -4.71 -3.54 -4.39
CA GLU A 36 -3.47 -4.20 -4.74
C GLU A 36 -3.31 -4.36 -6.26
N GLY A 37 -2.06 -4.27 -6.75
CA GLY A 37 -1.75 -4.41 -8.18
C GLY A 37 -2.03 -3.15 -9.01
N THR A 38 -2.49 -2.06 -8.38
CA THR A 38 -2.66 -0.76 -9.05
C THR A 38 -1.40 0.10 -8.96
N PHE A 39 -1.27 1.06 -9.87
CA PHE A 39 -0.14 2.01 -9.87
C PHE A 39 0.00 2.73 -8.52
N ASN A 40 -1.10 3.27 -8.00
CA ASN A 40 -1.09 4.01 -6.73
C ASN A 40 -0.74 3.14 -5.52
N SER A 41 -1.07 1.85 -5.54
CA SER A 41 -0.64 0.91 -4.48
C SER A 41 0.88 0.72 -4.45
N VAL A 42 1.52 0.66 -5.62
CA VAL A 42 2.98 0.54 -5.75
C VAL A 42 3.66 1.82 -5.31
N VAL A 43 3.13 2.99 -5.72
CA VAL A 43 3.63 4.30 -5.31
C VAL A 43 3.54 4.46 -3.79
N ALA A 44 2.38 4.18 -3.19
CA ALA A 44 2.18 4.29 -1.75
C ALA A 44 3.17 3.41 -0.97
N LYS A 45 3.39 2.17 -1.44
CA LYS A 45 4.40 1.27 -0.84
C LYS A 45 5.81 1.86 -0.92
N LYS A 46 6.21 2.39 -2.08
CA LYS A 46 7.54 2.97 -2.27
C LYS A 46 7.75 4.22 -1.40
N LEU A 47 6.76 5.08 -1.31
CA LEU A 47 6.80 6.26 -0.43
C LEU A 47 6.93 5.88 1.04
N LYS A 48 6.23 4.81 1.47
CA LYS A 48 6.35 4.29 2.84
C LYS A 48 7.76 3.76 3.12
N GLU A 49 8.31 2.94 2.22
CA GLU A 49 9.69 2.42 2.33
C GLU A 49 10.71 3.56 2.46
N LEU A 50 10.59 4.61 1.62
CA LEU A 50 11.46 5.79 1.70
C LEU A 50 11.28 6.58 3.00
N SER A 51 10.03 6.75 3.46
CA SER A 51 9.77 7.42 4.74
C SER A 51 10.37 6.67 5.92
N GLU A 52 10.36 5.34 5.89
CA GLU A 52 10.94 4.50 6.94
C GLU A 52 12.47 4.60 6.93
N ALA A 53 13.09 4.55 5.76
CA ALA A 53 14.55 4.73 5.61
C ALA A 53 15.02 6.10 6.13
N LEU A 54 14.31 7.18 5.78
CA LEU A 54 14.65 8.53 6.23
C LEU A 54 14.45 8.74 7.75
N LYS A 55 13.56 7.96 8.38
CA LYS A 55 13.38 7.97 9.84
C LYS A 55 14.53 7.24 10.52
N SER A 56 14.95 6.09 10.00
CA SER A 56 16.07 5.33 10.56
C SER A 56 17.40 6.10 10.52
N GLU A 57 17.58 7.05 9.61
CA GLU A 57 18.80 7.87 9.52
C GLU A 57 18.83 9.06 10.50
N LYS A 58 17.67 9.50 11.01
CA LYS A 58 17.57 10.70 11.88
C LYS A 58 17.61 10.40 13.38
N GLU A 59 17.55 9.13 13.78
CA GLU A 59 17.65 8.75 15.19
C GLU A 59 19.08 8.22 15.48
N PRO A 60 19.86 8.82 16.41
CA PRO A 60 20.94 8.06 17.02
C PRO A 60 20.30 6.91 17.79
N GLU A 61 20.67 5.67 17.45
CA GLU A 61 20.24 4.47 18.18
C GLU A 61 20.40 4.67 19.69
N ASN A 62 19.29 4.81 20.41
CA ASN A 62 19.23 4.56 21.83
C ASN A 62 18.67 3.14 22.02
N ASN A 63 19.60 2.21 22.24
CA ASN A 63 19.34 0.84 22.67
C ASN A 63 18.81 0.82 24.12
N ASP A 64 17.66 0.18 24.42
CA ASP A 64 17.51 -0.79 25.54
C ASP A 64 16.10 -1.45 25.57
N ASN A 65 16.06 -2.75 25.21
CA ASN A 65 15.58 -3.90 26.00
C ASN A 65 14.27 -3.81 26.84
N GLY A 66 13.39 -4.83 26.71
CA GLY A 66 12.46 -5.14 27.82
C GLY A 66 11.12 -5.81 27.50
N LYS A 67 11.14 -7.09 27.13
CA LYS A 67 10.27 -8.16 27.67
C LYS A 67 8.73 -7.94 27.80
N LYS A 68 8.03 -8.91 27.20
CA LYS A 68 6.80 -9.64 27.66
C LYS A 68 5.43 -9.02 27.32
N LYS A 69 4.68 -9.75 26.48
CA LYS A 69 3.60 -10.64 26.97
C LYS A 69 3.10 -11.62 25.89
N LYS A 70 3.58 -12.86 25.97
CA LYS A 70 2.68 -14.01 25.81
C LYS A 70 1.58 -13.86 26.86
N ARG A 71 0.33 -13.63 26.45
CA ARG A 71 -0.89 -13.99 27.20
C ARG A 71 -1.76 -14.81 26.25
N VAL A 72 -1.56 -16.11 26.23
CA VAL A 72 -2.46 -17.11 26.82
C VAL A 72 -3.93 -16.95 26.39
N ALA A 73 -4.40 -17.95 25.64
CA ALA A 73 -5.74 -18.52 25.64
C ALA A 73 -6.92 -17.55 25.40
N ASN A 74 -7.33 -17.41 24.14
CA ASN A 74 -8.72 -17.05 23.85
C ASN A 74 -9.55 -18.33 23.61
N VAL A 75 -10.19 -18.75 24.70
CA VAL A 75 -11.57 -19.28 24.76
C VAL A 75 -11.85 -20.61 24.06
N LYS A 76 -11.75 -21.69 24.86
CA LYS A 76 -12.63 -22.85 24.74
C LYS A 76 -14.10 -22.38 24.81
N LYS A 77 -14.90 -22.91 23.90
CA LYS A 77 -16.36 -23.17 23.99
C LYS A 77 -17.28 -21.95 23.88
N THR A 78 -17.79 -21.75 22.67
CA THR A 78 -19.19 -21.36 22.46
C THR A 78 -19.90 -22.38 21.56
N LYS A 79 -20.82 -23.12 22.20
CA LYS A 79 -22.10 -23.63 21.68
C LYS A 79 -22.12 -24.57 20.46
N LYS A 80 -22.24 -25.87 20.78
CA LYS A 80 -23.42 -26.70 20.48
C LYS A 80 -24.19 -26.35 19.17
N SER A 81 -23.83 -27.02 18.08
CA SER A 81 -24.75 -27.40 16.99
C SER A 81 -24.24 -28.76 16.49
N GLY A 82 -24.97 -29.86 16.64
CA GLY A 82 -26.27 -30.07 16.04
C GLY A 82 -26.08 -31.02 14.86
N ARG A 83 -26.00 -32.32 15.17
CA ARG A 83 -26.49 -33.47 14.40
C ARG A 83 -26.16 -34.74 15.18
#